data_AF-A0A1A8MGN5-F1
#
_entry.id   AF-A0A1A8MGN5-F1
#
_cell.length_a   1.000
_cell.length_b   1.000
_cell.length_c   1.000
_cell.angle_alpha   90.00
_cell.angle_beta   90.00
_cell.angle_gamma   90.00
#
_symmetry.space_group_name_H-M   'P 1'
#
loop_
_entity.id
_entity.type
_entity.pdbx_description
1 polymer ?
#
loop_
_entity_poly.entity_id
_entity_poly.type
_entity_poly.pdbx_seq_one_letter_code
_entity_poly.pdbx_strand_id
1 'polypeptide(L)'
;SKILKDLVPQDQIRLQSPDDWKRSIMALFIKQSGKTREDAKLSFLKIIYKWPTFGSAFFEIKQTTDPNYPETLLIAINKHGVSLIDPKTKDILTTHPFTKISNWS
;
A
#
# COMPACT_ATOMS: atom_id res chain seq x y z
N SER A 1 20.16 -9.73 -3.76
CA SER A 1 19.38 -10.19 -4.94
C SER A 1 18.50 -9.04 -5.43
N LYS A 2 18.67 -8.59 -6.68
CA LYS A 2 17.98 -7.41 -7.26
C LYS A 2 16.46 -7.62 -7.36
N ILE A 3 16.04 -8.85 -7.65
CA ILE A 3 14.64 -9.22 -7.92
C ILE A 3 13.72 -9.15 -6.69
N LEU A 4 14.26 -9.35 -5.47
CA LEU A 4 13.42 -9.38 -4.27
C LEU A 4 12.78 -8.01 -3.99
N LYS A 5 13.49 -6.93 -4.32
CA LYS A 5 13.00 -5.55 -4.20
C LYS A 5 11.86 -5.24 -5.18
N ASP A 6 11.74 -6.01 -6.25
CA ASP A 6 10.68 -5.86 -7.25
C ASP A 6 9.43 -6.69 -6.90
N LEU A 7 9.54 -7.62 -5.94
CA LEU A 7 8.48 -8.58 -5.59
C LEU A 7 7.87 -8.34 -4.20
N VAL A 8 8.61 -7.72 -3.29
CA VAL A 8 8.21 -7.53 -1.88
C VAL A 8 8.31 -6.05 -1.53
N PRO A 9 7.29 -5.46 -0.85
CA PRO A 9 7.37 -4.08 -0.37
C PRO A 9 8.62 -3.83 0.48
N GLN A 10 9.26 -2.68 0.27
CA GLN A 10 10.59 -2.38 0.82
C GLN A 10 10.67 -2.50 2.35
N ASP A 11 9.62 -2.11 3.06
CA ASP A 11 9.50 -2.19 4.52
C ASP A 11 9.33 -3.62 5.03
N GLN A 12 8.82 -4.54 4.19
CA GLN A 12 8.57 -5.94 4.52
C GLN A 12 9.76 -6.85 4.21
N ILE A 13 10.71 -6.42 3.36
CA ILE A 13 11.86 -7.25 2.92
C ILE A 13 12.62 -7.84 4.11
N ARG A 14 12.78 -7.08 5.20
CA ARG A 14 13.56 -7.49 6.37
C ARG A 14 12.83 -8.46 7.31
N LEU A 15 11.56 -8.80 7.05
CA LEU A 15 10.81 -9.73 7.89
C LEU A 15 11.28 -11.19 7.76
N GLN A 16 11.95 -11.54 6.67
CA GLN A 16 12.46 -12.89 6.42
C GLN A 16 13.84 -12.83 5.76
N SER A 17 14.58 -13.93 5.84
CA SER A 17 15.82 -14.06 5.06
C SER A 17 15.52 -14.06 3.55
N PRO A 18 16.45 -13.64 2.69
CA PRO A 18 16.26 -13.70 1.24
C PRO A 18 15.92 -15.11 0.72
N ASP A 19 16.46 -16.15 1.35
CA ASP A 19 16.20 -17.54 0.97
C ASP A 19 14.81 -18.02 1.39
N ASP A 20 14.33 -17.61 2.57
CA ASP A 20 12.96 -17.90 3.01
C ASP A 20 11.92 -17.19 2.15
N TRP A 21 12.18 -15.93 1.78
CA TRP A 21 11.36 -15.22 0.80
C TRP A 21 11.32 -15.96 -0.53
N LYS A 22 12.48 -16.35 -1.06
CA LYS A 22 12.58 -17.09 -2.31
C LYS A 22 11.78 -18.40 -2.23
N ARG A 23 11.95 -19.17 -1.16
CA ARG A 23 11.22 -20.44 -0.95
C ARG A 23 9.71 -20.23 -0.92
N SER A 24 9.24 -19.24 -0.15
CA SER A 24 7.81 -18.94 -0.01
C SER A 24 7.17 -18.46 -1.31
N ILE A 25 7.84 -17.54 -2.01
CA ILE A 25 7.38 -17.02 -3.31
C ILE A 25 7.33 -18.15 -4.35
N MET A 26 8.37 -18.98 -4.46
CA MET A 26 8.38 -20.11 -5.40
C MET A 26 7.26 -21.11 -5.12
N ALA A 27 7.01 -21.44 -3.84
CA ALA A 27 5.94 -22.36 -3.47
C ALA A 27 4.55 -21.83 -3.87
N LEU A 28 4.29 -20.52 -3.73
CA LEU A 28 3.05 -19.90 -4.17
C LEU A 28 2.96 -19.77 -5.69
N PHE A 29 4.08 -19.49 -6.36
CA PHE A 29 4.13 -19.38 -7.82
C PHE A 29 3.78 -20.69 -8.51
N ILE A 30 4.33 -21.83 -8.03
CA ILE A 30 4.03 -23.17 -8.57
C ILE A 30 2.53 -23.50 -8.45
N LYS A 31 1.88 -23.08 -7.34
CA LYS A 31 0.44 -23.25 -7.14
C LYS A 31 -0.43 -22.44 -8.11
N GLN A 32 0.14 -21.44 -8.78
CA GLN A 32 -0.53 -20.61 -9.79
C GLN A 32 -0.15 -21.02 -11.22
N SER A 33 0.42 -22.23 -11.40
CA SER A 33 0.79 -22.76 -12.72
C SER A 33 -0.41 -22.78 -13.68
N GLY A 34 -0.13 -22.55 -14.96
CA GLY A 34 -1.16 -22.49 -16.02
C GLY A 34 -1.87 -21.13 -16.16
N LYS A 35 -1.65 -20.15 -15.28
CA LYS A 35 -2.15 -18.79 -15.48
C LYS A 35 -1.34 -18.05 -16.55
N THR A 36 -2.06 -17.38 -17.46
CA THR A 36 -1.44 -16.41 -18.37
C THR A 36 -0.93 -15.19 -17.60
N ARG A 37 -0.08 -14.39 -18.24
CA ARG A 37 0.43 -13.15 -17.63
C ARG A 37 -0.70 -12.16 -17.36
N GLU A 38 -1.68 -12.11 -18.27
CA GLU A 38 -2.86 -11.26 -18.20
C GLU A 38 -3.76 -11.68 -17.04
N ASP A 39 -4.00 -12.98 -16.87
CA ASP A 39 -4.77 -13.52 -15.74
C ASP A 39 -4.07 -13.29 -14.41
N ALA A 40 -2.74 -13.37 -14.37
CA ALA A 40 -1.96 -13.07 -13.17
C ALA A 40 -2.09 -11.58 -12.78
N LYS A 41 -1.97 -10.66 -13.75
CA LYS A 41 -2.19 -9.22 -13.54
C LYS A 41 -3.60 -8.94 -13.05
N LEU A 42 -4.61 -9.52 -13.70
CA LEU A 42 -6.01 -9.35 -13.30
C LEU A 42 -6.27 -9.93 -11.91
N SER A 43 -5.73 -11.11 -11.60
CA SER A 43 -5.84 -11.74 -10.27
C SER A 43 -5.24 -10.84 -9.19
N PHE A 44 -4.08 -10.25 -9.45
CA PHE A 44 -3.45 -9.30 -8.53
C PHE A 44 -4.34 -8.09 -8.27
N LEU A 45 -4.86 -7.46 -9.34
CA LEU A 45 -5.78 -6.32 -9.22
C LEU A 45 -7.06 -6.69 -8.46
N LYS A 46 -7.61 -7.89 -8.69
CA LYS A 46 -8.79 -8.42 -7.96
C LYS A 46 -8.55 -8.62 -6.46
N ILE A 47 -7.30 -8.73 -6.02
CA ILE A 47 -6.97 -8.78 -4.59
C ILE A 47 -6.92 -7.36 -4.03
N ILE A 48 -6.14 -6.49 -4.66
CA ILE A 48 -5.84 -5.17 -4.11
C ILE A 48 -6.97 -4.15 -4.29
N TYR A 49 -7.90 -4.33 -5.24
CA TYR A 49 -9.00 -3.37 -5.45
C TYR A 49 -9.93 -3.21 -4.25
N LYS A 50 -9.95 -4.22 -3.35
CA LYS A 50 -10.74 -4.20 -2.13
C LYS A 50 -10.14 -3.29 -1.06
N TRP A 51 -8.89 -2.90 -1.21
CA TRP A 51 -8.20 -2.08 -0.22
C TRP A 51 -8.71 -0.63 -0.28
N PRO A 52 -8.87 0.04 0.88
CA PRO A 52 -9.32 1.43 0.94
C PRO A 52 -8.36 2.41 0.27
N THR A 53 -7.12 1.99 0.00
CA THR A 53 -6.05 2.77 -0.63
C THR A 53 -5.82 2.42 -2.10
N PHE A 54 -6.66 1.57 -2.69
CA PHE A 54 -6.54 1.23 -4.11
C PHE A 54 -6.84 2.45 -4.98
N GLY A 55 -5.98 2.68 -5.98
CA GLY A 55 -6.12 3.81 -6.90
C GLY A 55 -5.84 5.15 -6.25
N SER A 56 -5.03 5.20 -5.19
CA SER A 56 -4.62 6.44 -4.53
C SER A 56 -3.38 7.08 -5.15
N ALA A 57 -3.35 8.40 -5.14
CA ALA A 57 -2.11 9.16 -5.12
C ALA A 57 -1.62 9.31 -3.67
N PHE A 58 -0.32 9.14 -3.44
CA PHE A 58 0.27 9.18 -2.10
C PHE A 58 1.27 10.34 -1.95
N PHE A 59 1.26 10.99 -0.79
CA PHE A 59 2.14 12.10 -0.46
C PHE A 59 2.66 11.94 0.96
N GLU A 60 3.98 11.94 1.13
CA GLU A 60 4.61 12.02 2.45
C GLU A 60 4.71 13.49 2.85
N ILE A 61 4.18 13.83 4.01
CA ILE A 61 4.09 15.22 4.48
C ILE A 61 4.48 15.32 5.95
N LYS A 62 4.84 16.54 6.35
CA LYS A 62 4.96 16.93 7.76
C LYS A 62 3.80 17.84 8.12
N GLN A 63 2.97 17.42 9.06
CA GLN A 63 1.86 18.21 9.57
C GLN A 63 2.26 18.93 10.87
N THR A 64 1.69 20.10 11.10
CA THR A 64 1.98 20.96 12.27
C THR A 64 0.71 21.41 12.99
N THR A 65 -0.44 20.87 12.61
CA THR A 65 -1.76 21.43 12.95
C THR A 65 -2.45 20.66 14.06
N ASP A 66 -2.33 19.33 14.10
CA ASP A 66 -3.00 18.49 15.09
C ASP A 66 -1.98 17.70 15.93
N PRO A 67 -1.85 18.01 17.23
CA PRO A 67 -0.90 17.31 18.11
C PRO A 67 -1.27 15.85 18.38
N ASN A 68 -2.48 15.40 18.05
CA ASN A 68 -2.88 14.01 18.20
C ASN A 68 -2.32 13.10 17.10
N TYR A 69 -1.86 13.68 15.99
CA TYR A 69 -1.25 12.92 14.90
C TYR A 69 0.28 13.00 14.94
N PRO A 70 0.97 11.97 14.44
CA PRO A 70 2.41 12.04 14.18
C PRO A 70 2.77 13.26 13.32
N GLU A 71 3.99 13.79 13.51
CA GLU A 71 4.51 14.88 12.68
C GLU A 71 4.56 14.46 11.20
N THR A 72 5.08 13.26 10.92
CA THR A 72 5.11 12.71 9.56
C THR A 72 3.87 11.86 9.28
N LEU A 73 3.15 12.18 8.22
CA LEU A 73 2.00 11.42 7.74
C LEU A 73 2.16 11.03 6.28
N LEU A 74 1.49 9.95 5.90
CA LEU A 74 1.25 9.59 4.51
C LEU A 74 -0.20 9.98 4.16
N ILE A 75 -0.38 10.92 3.24
CA ILE A 75 -1.69 11.26 2.69
C ILE A 75 -2.00 10.33 1.53
N ALA A 76 -3.22 9.80 1.47
CA ALA A 76 -3.75 9.09 0.31
C ALA A 76 -4.99 9.81 -0.23
N ILE A 77 -4.97 10.20 -1.50
CA ILE A 77 -6.12 10.82 -2.18
C ILE A 77 -6.68 9.84 -3.21
N ASN A 78 -7.96 9.47 -3.06
CA ASN A 78 -8.66 8.59 -4.00
C ASN A 78 -10.16 8.86 -4.04
N LYS A 79 -10.94 7.95 -4.64
CA LYS A 79 -12.40 8.06 -4.76
C LYS A 79 -13.15 8.24 -3.43
N HIS A 80 -12.55 7.88 -2.30
CA HIS A 80 -13.13 8.00 -0.97
C HIS A 80 -12.89 9.38 -0.33
N GLY A 81 -11.96 10.19 -0.87
CA GLY A 81 -11.56 11.48 -0.30
C GLY A 81 -10.06 11.54 0.00
N VAL A 82 -9.73 12.22 1.09
CA VAL A 82 -8.35 12.41 1.58
C VAL A 82 -8.18 11.66 2.89
N SER A 83 -7.29 10.67 2.91
CA SER A 83 -6.99 9.86 4.09
C SER A 83 -5.63 10.23 4.69
N LEU A 84 -5.57 10.28 6.02
CA LEU A 84 -4.32 10.40 6.79
C LEU A 84 -3.89 9.01 7.25
N ILE A 85 -2.66 8.61 6.95
CA ILE A 85 -2.13 7.28 7.23
C ILE A 85 -0.85 7.41 8.04
N ASP A 86 -0.74 6.60 9.10
CA ASP A 86 0.52 6.47 9.84
C ASP A 86 1.56 5.76 8.96
N PRO A 87 2.71 6.39 8.65
CA PRO A 87 3.68 5.83 7.71
C PRO A 87 4.39 4.58 8.26
N LYS A 88 4.38 4.34 9.57
CA LYS A 88 5.01 3.19 10.22
C LYS A 88 4.04 2.02 10.35
N THR A 89 2.85 2.23 10.90
CA THR A 89 1.88 1.15 11.11
C THR A 89 1.03 0.85 9.87
N LYS A 90 0.95 1.80 8.92
CA LYS A 90 0.07 1.80 7.75
C LYS A 90 -1.41 1.89 8.10
N ASP A 91 -1.76 2.25 9.33
CA ASP A 91 -3.14 2.44 9.76
C ASP A 91 -3.71 3.74 9.18
N ILE A 92 -4.96 3.67 8.73
CA ILE A 92 -5.73 4.85 8.32
C ILE A 92 -6.26 5.51 9.59
N LEU A 93 -5.68 6.66 9.94
CA LEU A 93 -6.04 7.43 11.13
C LEU A 93 -7.40 8.11 10.96
N THR A 94 -7.67 8.62 9.76
CA THR A 94 -8.96 9.21 9.38
C THR A 94 -9.09 9.32 7.86
N THR A 95 -10.32 9.42 7.38
CA THR A 95 -10.65 9.74 5.99
C THR A 95 -11.62 10.91 5.97
N HIS A 96 -11.25 11.98 5.28
CA HIS A 96 -12.09 13.15 5.01
C HIS A 96 -12.72 12.99 3.61
N PRO A 97 -14.03 12.67 3.52
CA PRO A 97 -14.71 12.60 2.23
C PRO A 97 -14.70 13.98 1.56
N PHE A 98 -14.69 14.02 0.23
CA PHE A 98 -14.73 15.29 -0.52
C PHE A 98 -15.93 16.17 -0.14
N THR A 99 -17.06 15.56 0.22
CA THR A 99 -18.26 16.28 0.68
C THR A 99 -18.08 17.05 1.98
N LYS A 100 -17.03 16.78 2.76
CA LYS A 100 -16.69 17.46 4.01
C LYS A 100 -15.52 18.45 3.87
N ILE A 101 -14.92 18.57 2.69
CA ILE A 101 -13.81 19.49 2.42
C ILE A 101 -14.40 20.74 1.76
N SER A 102 -14.42 21.86 2.48
CA SER A 102 -14.99 23.11 1.99
C SER A 102 -14.02 23.98 1.20
N ASN A 103 -12.71 23.87 1.45
CA ASN A 103 -11.68 24.65 0.76
C ASN A 103 -10.28 23.99 0.88
N TRP A 104 -9.35 24.32 -0.03
CA TRP A 104 -7.92 23.96 0.02
C TRP A 104 -7.09 25.00 -0.77
N SER A 105 -5.81 25.18 -0.42
CA SER A 105 -4.88 26.09 -1.11
C SER A 105 -3.46 25.55 -1.11
#